data_AF-M5FJF1-F1
#
_entry.id   AF-M5FJF1-F1
#
_cell.length_a   1.000
_cell.length_b   1.000
_cell.length_c   1.000
_cell.angle_alpha   90.00
_cell.angle_beta   90.00
_cell.angle_gamma   90.00
#
_symmetry.space_group_name_H-M   'P 1'
#
loop_
_entity.id
_entity.type
_entity.pdbx_description
1 polymer ?
#
loop_
_entity_poly.entity_id
_entity_poly.type
_entity_poly.pdbx_seq_one_letter_code
_entity_poly.pdbx_strand_id
1 'polypeptide(L)'
;MDAIEKAIRNAFEKGNAEDRAFRERVYRSAFAALDRALQSNPNVTVEVAIKRRKAVQAKIAEIESEFLPAVPDVAMPAGDAAEAPAVELPAEAEAAVKAAEPAPLPDVAVDGSVEPPASDEPRSRVLPVVPDIMPEAVFPGVPEVDMSASASTGTDEAEVTPDRDERRIRGRRLPLTAIFLGVTLLAAAGIGLYFAAQTGVFKTPAELDTAPPQEPPTVGDDDFTPPADTALPLKPGEPDRARDWINVFSPSDPTLVNAPSDAKAEVMQDDSGSFLRIRSGASGSAISFDVGQGVLEKLAGKHATFDILARSEEGKETQISVDCNFGELGDCGRKRYAVGRERNEYLFDVRFPDKRPGAAGTIAINSDFDKQGKSVDVYEIRVSIVP
;
A
#
# COMPACT_ATOMS: atom_id res chain seq x y z
N MET A 1 18.62 2.26 42.84
CA MET A 1 17.29 2.32 42.19
C MET A 1 17.30 3.43 41.16
N ASP A 2 16.68 3.20 40.00
CA ASP A 2 16.47 4.25 38.99
C ASP A 2 15.57 5.34 39.58
N ALA A 3 15.82 6.61 39.24
CA ALA A 3 14.99 7.74 39.68
C ALA A 3 13.53 7.57 39.22
N ILE A 4 13.33 6.94 38.06
CA ILE A 4 11.99 6.69 37.48
C ILE A 4 11.28 5.56 38.23
N GLU A 5 11.99 4.48 38.54
CA GLU A 5 11.44 3.38 39.35
C GLU A 5 10.98 3.89 40.72
N LYS A 6 11.77 4.74 41.36
CA LYS A 6 11.40 5.38 42.63
C LYS A 6 10.15 6.25 42.50
N ALA A 7 10.00 6.97 41.38
CA ALA A 7 8.83 7.79 41.11
C ALA A 7 7.56 6.94 40.91
N ILE A 8 7.66 5.82 40.20
CA ILE A 8 6.56 4.87 40.01
C ILE A 8 6.13 4.28 41.35
N ARG A 9 7.07 3.76 42.15
CA ARG A 9 6.76 3.18 43.47
C ARG A 9 6.14 4.22 44.43
N ASN A 10 6.62 5.46 44.43
CA ASN A 10 6.03 6.56 45.22
C ASN A 10 4.61 6.94 44.75
N ALA A 11 4.34 6.89 43.44
CA ALA A 11 3.01 7.12 42.89
C ALA A 11 2.03 6.00 43.29
N PHE A 12 2.51 4.77 43.40
CA PHE A 12 1.74 3.62 43.88
C PHE A 12 1.46 3.69 45.38
N GLU A 13 2.41 4.15 46.20
CA GLU A 13 2.19 4.40 47.64
C GLU A 13 1.11 5.46 47.90
N LYS A 14 0.93 6.42 46.98
CA LYS A 14 -0.02 7.52 47.10
C LYS A 14 -1.41 7.23 46.51
N GLY A 15 -1.59 6.11 45.83
CA GLY A 15 -2.83 5.79 45.12
C GLY A 15 -3.18 4.31 45.20
N ASN A 16 -4.10 3.87 44.34
CA ASN A 16 -4.53 2.47 44.34
C ASN A 16 -3.72 1.65 43.34
N ALA A 17 -2.63 1.03 43.81
CA ALA A 17 -1.80 0.16 42.99
C ALA A 17 -2.52 -1.13 42.53
N GLU A 18 -3.60 -1.55 43.17
CA GLU A 18 -4.35 -2.76 42.77
C GLU A 18 -5.27 -2.48 41.56
N ASP A 19 -5.67 -1.22 41.35
CA ASP A 19 -6.46 -0.80 40.20
C ASP A 19 -5.59 -0.71 38.92
N ARG A 20 -5.91 -1.56 37.95
CA ARG A 20 -5.25 -1.59 36.64
C ARG A 20 -5.32 -0.23 35.92
N ALA A 21 -6.46 0.47 35.98
CA ALA A 21 -6.62 1.75 35.29
C ALA A 21 -5.78 2.86 35.94
N PHE A 22 -5.53 2.76 37.26
CA PHE A 22 -4.59 3.63 37.95
C PHE A 22 -3.14 3.31 37.56
N ARG A 23 -2.74 2.04 37.55
CA ARG A 23 -1.39 1.62 37.15
C ARG A 23 -1.05 2.06 35.72
N GLU A 24 -1.95 1.85 34.77
CA GLU A 24 -1.76 2.27 33.37
C GLU A 24 -1.53 3.78 33.23
N ARG A 25 -2.25 4.61 34.02
CA ARG A 25 -2.04 6.07 34.04
C ARG A 25 -0.67 6.44 34.60
N VAL A 26 -0.23 5.79 35.69
CA VAL A 26 1.09 6.03 36.28
C VAL A 26 2.20 5.66 35.30
N TYR A 27 2.10 4.52 34.60
CA TYR A 27 3.12 4.13 33.61
C TYR A 27 3.18 5.08 32.42
N ARG A 28 2.04 5.52 31.90
CA ARG A 28 1.99 6.54 30.84
C ARG A 28 2.67 7.83 31.28
N SER A 29 2.44 8.25 32.52
CA SER A 29 3.08 9.46 33.08
C SER A 29 4.60 9.29 33.23
N ALA A 30 5.07 8.11 33.63
CA ALA A 30 6.49 7.81 33.80
C ALA A 30 7.22 7.80 32.45
N PHE A 31 6.63 7.22 31.41
CA PHE A 31 7.18 7.26 30.05
C PHE A 31 7.24 8.68 29.49
N ALA A 32 6.15 9.46 29.67
CA ALA A 32 6.13 10.85 29.22
C ALA A 32 7.19 11.71 29.94
N ALA A 33 7.48 11.43 31.22
CA ALA A 33 8.55 12.10 31.95
C ALA A 33 9.95 11.70 31.44
N LEU A 34 10.17 10.42 31.15
CA LEU A 34 11.41 9.93 30.56
C LEU A 34 11.67 10.58 29.19
N ASP A 35 10.66 10.63 28.33
CA ASP A 35 10.80 11.19 26.98
C ASP A 35 11.13 12.68 27.02
N ARG A 36 10.47 13.45 27.89
CA ARG A 36 10.83 14.87 28.09
C ARG A 36 12.27 15.02 28.60
N ALA A 37 12.70 14.17 29.53
CA ALA A 37 14.07 14.19 30.05
C ALA A 37 15.11 13.79 29.00
N LEU A 38 14.78 12.89 28.07
CA LEU A 38 15.66 12.54 26.95
C LEU A 38 15.74 13.66 25.92
N GLN A 39 14.61 14.30 25.61
CA GLN A 39 14.54 15.45 24.69
C GLN A 39 15.28 16.68 25.22
N SER A 40 15.24 16.93 26.54
CA SER A 40 15.92 18.07 27.15
C SER A 40 17.42 17.90 27.31
N ASN A 41 17.97 16.71 27.04
CA ASN A 41 19.39 16.39 27.20
C ASN A 41 20.07 16.17 25.83
N PRO A 42 20.59 17.22 25.18
CA PRO A 42 21.16 17.14 23.83
C PRO A 42 22.45 16.32 23.74
N ASN A 43 23.07 15.97 24.88
CA ASN A 43 24.28 15.15 24.96
C ASN A 43 24.00 13.64 24.96
N VAL A 44 22.73 13.22 24.89
CA VAL A 44 22.35 11.80 24.88
C VAL A 44 22.24 11.34 23.43
N THR A 45 23.04 10.33 23.05
CA THR A 45 22.94 9.75 21.71
C THR A 45 21.67 8.92 21.56
N VAL A 46 21.24 8.69 20.31
CA VAL A 46 20.02 7.94 19.99
C VAL A 46 20.06 6.54 20.58
N GLU A 47 21.22 5.89 20.59
CA GLU A 47 21.41 4.55 21.16
C GLU A 47 21.21 4.54 22.67
N VAL A 48 21.68 5.58 23.37
CA VAL A 48 21.51 5.71 24.82
C VAL A 48 20.04 5.99 25.15
N ALA A 49 19.35 6.79 24.34
CA ALA A 49 17.91 7.04 24.50
C ALA A 49 17.09 5.75 24.32
N ILE A 50 17.38 4.95 23.29
CA ILE A 50 16.74 3.64 23.06
C ILE A 50 17.01 2.70 24.23
N LYS A 51 18.27 2.62 24.70
CA LYS A 51 18.64 1.77 25.85
C LYS A 51 17.90 2.19 27.13
N ARG A 52 17.75 3.50 27.37
CA ARG A 52 17.00 4.02 28.54
C ARG A 52 15.51 3.71 28.45
N ARG A 53 14.88 3.85 27.29
CA ARG A 53 13.47 3.48 27.07
C ARG A 53 13.24 1.99 27.32
N LYS A 54 14.10 1.12 26.76
CA LYS A 54 14.04 -0.33 26.97
C LYS A 54 14.23 -0.72 28.44
N ALA A 55 15.14 -0.04 29.16
CA ALA A 55 15.36 -0.29 30.57
C ALA A 55 14.12 0.03 31.42
N VAL A 56 13.42 1.12 31.13
CA VAL A 56 12.17 1.49 31.84
C VAL A 56 11.03 0.54 31.50
N GLN A 57 10.90 0.08 30.25
CA GLN A 57 9.93 -0.96 29.88
C GLN A 57 10.16 -2.26 30.64
N ALA A 58 11.41 -2.73 30.72
CA ALA A 58 11.75 -3.94 31.47
C ALA A 58 11.39 -3.81 32.96
N LYS A 59 11.63 -2.64 33.56
CA LYS A 59 11.28 -2.37 34.96
C LYS A 59 9.78 -2.31 35.20
N ILE A 60 9.01 -1.75 34.27
CA ILE A 60 7.55 -1.75 34.37
C ILE A 60 6.99 -3.18 34.26
N ALA A 61 7.54 -4.01 33.38
CA ALA A 61 7.15 -5.41 33.28
C ALA A 61 7.47 -6.20 34.57
N GLU A 62 8.63 -5.96 35.18
CA GLU A 62 9.01 -6.52 36.48
C GLU A 62 8.01 -6.10 37.57
N ILE A 63 7.67 -4.82 37.64
CA ILE A 63 6.69 -4.31 38.61
C ILE A 63 5.30 -4.91 38.36
N GLU A 64 4.83 -4.99 37.11
CA GLU A 64 3.53 -5.60 36.80
C GLU A 64 3.46 -7.09 37.20
N SER A 65 4.59 -7.81 37.12
CA SER A 65 4.64 -9.20 37.60
C SER A 65 4.42 -9.34 39.12
N GLU A 66 4.68 -8.28 39.90
CA GLU A 66 4.35 -8.22 41.33
C GLU A 66 2.83 -8.09 41.58
N PHE A 67 2.06 -7.57 40.61
CA PHE A 67 0.62 -7.31 40.72
C PHE A 67 -0.26 -8.34 40.00
N LEU A 68 0.32 -9.19 39.16
CA LEU A 68 -0.38 -10.33 38.59
C LEU A 68 -0.43 -11.45 39.65
N PRO A 69 -1.61 -12.01 39.96
CA PRO A 69 -1.67 -13.19 40.82
C PRO A 69 -0.86 -14.30 40.15
N ALA A 70 0.04 -14.94 40.90
CA ALA A 70 0.80 -16.08 40.42
C ALA A 70 -0.18 -17.19 40.01
N VAL A 71 -0.49 -17.26 38.71
CA VAL A 71 -1.01 -18.49 38.13
C VAL A 71 0.17 -19.47 38.23
N PRO A 72 0.01 -20.61 38.92
CA PRO A 72 1.11 -21.56 39.06
C PRO A 72 1.63 -21.91 37.66
N ASP A 73 2.95 -21.81 37.49
CA ASP A 73 3.66 -22.32 36.33
C ASP A 73 3.17 -23.73 36.04
N VAL A 74 2.34 -23.89 35.00
CA VAL A 74 2.14 -25.20 34.39
C VAL A 74 3.43 -25.45 33.64
N ALA A 75 4.34 -26.10 34.36
CA ALA A 75 5.64 -26.53 33.87
C ALA A 75 5.48 -27.18 32.49
N MET A 76 6.20 -26.64 31.51
CA MET A 76 6.60 -27.44 30.35
C MET A 76 7.49 -28.57 30.86
N PRO A 77 7.17 -29.86 30.63
CA PRO A 77 8.13 -30.91 30.89
C PRO A 77 8.95 -31.14 29.63
N ALA A 78 10.19 -30.67 29.66
CA ALA A 78 11.31 -31.23 28.92
C ALA A 78 12.44 -31.38 29.97
N GLY A 79 13.05 -32.52 30.23
CA GLY A 79 12.92 -33.91 29.82
C GLY A 79 14.00 -34.68 30.59
N ASP A 80 13.81 -35.96 30.90
CA ASP A 80 14.80 -37.03 30.61
C ASP A 80 14.37 -38.39 31.18
N ALA A 81 14.84 -39.41 30.48
CA ALA A 81 14.44 -40.81 30.50
C ALA A 81 14.65 -41.56 31.83
N ALA A 82 13.64 -42.33 32.24
CA ALA A 82 13.78 -43.67 32.82
C ALA A 82 12.44 -44.45 32.78
N GLU A 83 12.41 -45.48 31.92
CA GLU A 83 11.72 -46.78 32.02
C GLU A 83 10.17 -46.90 32.08
N ALA A 84 9.66 -47.84 31.27
CA ALA A 84 8.26 -48.04 30.84
C ALA A 84 7.34 -48.75 31.86
N PRO A 85 6.01 -48.75 31.61
CA PRO A 85 5.40 -50.04 31.28
C PRO A 85 4.45 -49.99 30.07
N ALA A 86 4.46 -51.09 29.31
CA ALA A 86 3.57 -51.38 28.20
C ALA A 86 2.14 -51.67 28.69
N VAL A 87 1.13 -51.26 27.91
CA VAL A 87 -0.25 -51.71 28.08
C VAL A 87 -0.67 -52.41 26.79
N GLU A 88 -1.04 -53.67 26.97
CA GLU A 88 -1.40 -54.67 25.98
C GLU A 88 -2.81 -54.49 25.41
N LEU A 89 -2.98 -55.00 24.19
CA LEU A 89 -4.24 -55.14 23.45
C LEU A 89 -5.26 -56.02 24.20
N PRO A 90 -6.57 -55.90 23.91
CA PRO A 90 -7.48 -57.03 23.99
C PRO A 90 -7.70 -57.65 22.61
N ALA A 91 -7.40 -58.95 22.53
CA ALA A 91 -7.69 -59.85 21.41
C ALA A 91 -9.10 -60.46 21.51
N GLU A 92 -9.57 -60.92 20.34
CA GLU A 92 -10.72 -61.76 19.99
C GLU A 92 -11.52 -62.53 21.06
N ALA A 93 -12.84 -62.65 20.82
CA ALA A 93 -13.53 -63.95 20.85
C ALA A 93 -14.82 -63.95 19.96
N GLU A 94 -14.69 -64.59 18.79
CA GLU A 94 -15.57 -65.61 18.20
C GLU A 94 -17.11 -65.42 18.14
N ALA A 95 -17.68 -65.39 16.93
CA ALA A 95 -18.27 -66.57 16.27
C ALA A 95 -19.36 -66.24 15.21
N ALA A 96 -19.38 -67.12 14.18
CA ALA A 96 -20.53 -67.53 13.37
C ALA A 96 -20.94 -66.73 12.10
N VAL A 97 -20.22 -67.05 11.03
CA VAL A 97 -20.64 -67.29 9.63
C VAL A 97 -22.16 -67.30 9.34
N LYS A 98 -22.60 -66.47 8.38
CA LYS A 98 -23.64 -66.85 7.41
C LYS A 98 -23.37 -66.22 6.03
N ALA A 99 -23.47 -67.08 5.03
CA ALA A 99 -23.10 -66.89 3.63
C ALA A 99 -23.91 -65.83 2.87
N ALA A 100 -23.24 -65.11 1.96
CA ALA A 100 -23.80 -64.67 0.69
C ALA A 100 -22.67 -64.39 -0.33
N GLU A 101 -22.83 -64.97 -1.52
CA GLU A 101 -21.94 -65.03 -2.69
C GLU A 101 -21.53 -63.66 -3.28
N PRO A 102 -20.37 -63.57 -3.97
CA PRO A 102 -20.02 -62.40 -4.78
C PRO A 102 -20.60 -62.55 -6.19
N ALA A 103 -21.45 -61.62 -6.61
CA ALA A 103 -21.96 -61.54 -7.98
C ALA A 103 -21.54 -60.22 -8.65
N PRO A 104 -21.43 -60.21 -9.99
CA PRO A 104 -20.42 -59.44 -10.71
C PRO A 104 -20.92 -58.12 -11.29
N LEU A 105 -19.96 -57.33 -11.77
CA LEU A 105 -20.12 -56.19 -12.67
C LEU A 105 -21.11 -56.50 -13.82
N PRO A 106 -21.97 -55.55 -14.23
CA PRO A 106 -22.56 -55.60 -15.55
C PRO A 106 -21.73 -54.79 -16.56
N ASP A 107 -21.09 -55.52 -17.48
CA ASP A 107 -20.96 -55.11 -18.87
C ASP A 107 -22.35 -55.09 -19.52
N VAL A 108 -22.70 -54.02 -20.24
CA VAL A 108 -23.59 -54.12 -21.41
C VAL A 108 -23.08 -53.20 -22.52
N ALA A 109 -22.86 -53.85 -23.66
CA ALA A 109 -22.34 -53.36 -24.91
C ALA A 109 -23.35 -52.55 -25.74
N VAL A 110 -22.79 -51.58 -26.48
CA VAL A 110 -22.95 -51.28 -27.92
C VAL A 110 -24.09 -51.97 -28.68
N ASP A 111 -24.95 -51.14 -29.31
CA ASP A 111 -25.37 -51.29 -30.71
C ASP A 111 -25.69 -49.91 -31.31
N GLY A 112 -25.35 -49.68 -32.58
CA GLY A 112 -25.81 -48.51 -33.34
C GLY A 112 -24.75 -47.70 -34.09
N SER A 113 -24.19 -48.28 -35.15
CA SER A 113 -23.43 -47.66 -36.23
C SER A 113 -24.09 -46.41 -36.85
N VAL A 114 -23.30 -45.37 -37.16
CA VAL A 114 -23.37 -44.61 -38.44
C VAL A 114 -21.98 -44.13 -38.84
N GLU A 115 -21.58 -44.53 -40.05
CA GLU A 115 -20.35 -44.23 -40.78
C GLU A 115 -20.30 -42.76 -41.26
N PRO A 116 -19.10 -42.12 -41.33
CA PRO A 116 -18.96 -40.78 -41.90
C PRO A 116 -18.68 -40.86 -43.41
N PRO A 117 -19.29 -40.00 -44.26
CA PRO A 117 -18.83 -39.86 -45.63
C PRO A 117 -17.56 -38.99 -45.68
N ALA A 118 -16.55 -39.50 -46.37
CA ALA A 118 -15.42 -38.74 -46.88
C ALA A 118 -15.78 -38.12 -48.23
N SER A 119 -15.56 -36.81 -48.40
CA SER A 119 -14.98 -36.21 -49.62
C SER A 119 -14.80 -34.69 -49.49
N ASP A 120 -13.57 -34.28 -49.81
CA ASP A 120 -13.13 -33.05 -50.48
C ASP A 120 -12.94 -31.69 -49.76
N GLU A 121 -11.65 -31.32 -49.77
CA GLU A 121 -10.97 -30.02 -49.90
C GLU A 121 -10.85 -29.04 -48.71
N PRO A 122 -9.62 -28.51 -48.46
CA PRO A 122 -9.34 -27.59 -47.37
C PRO A 122 -9.56 -26.12 -47.79
N ARG A 123 -10.46 -25.42 -47.11
CA ARG A 123 -10.55 -23.95 -47.17
C ARG A 123 -10.02 -23.31 -45.89
N SER A 124 -8.85 -22.70 -46.04
CA SER A 124 -8.46 -21.38 -45.51
C SER A 124 -8.60 -21.13 -43.99
N ARG A 125 -7.48 -21.31 -43.29
CA ARG A 125 -7.13 -20.55 -42.07
C ARG A 125 -6.54 -19.21 -42.50
N VAL A 126 -7.06 -18.09 -41.98
CA VAL A 126 -6.42 -16.77 -42.09
C VAL A 126 -6.20 -16.22 -40.68
N LEU A 127 -4.92 -16.13 -40.31
CA LEU A 127 -4.38 -15.25 -39.27
C LEU A 127 -4.00 -13.91 -39.93
N PRO A 128 -4.11 -12.76 -39.26
CA PRO A 128 -3.59 -11.51 -39.79
C PRO A 128 -2.07 -11.43 -39.59
N VAL A 129 -1.32 -11.39 -40.69
CA VAL A 129 0.11 -11.07 -40.74
C VAL A 129 0.26 -9.68 -41.37
N VAL A 130 1.07 -8.85 -40.73
CA VAL A 130 1.43 -7.49 -41.13
C VAL A 130 2.27 -7.52 -42.43
N PRO A 131 1.97 -6.72 -43.47
CA PRO A 131 2.78 -6.71 -44.69
C PRO A 131 4.04 -5.84 -44.55
N ASP A 132 5.20 -6.47 -44.79
CA ASP A 132 6.44 -5.79 -45.14
C ASP A 132 6.32 -5.15 -46.54
N ILE A 133 6.76 -3.91 -46.63
CA ILE A 133 6.82 -3.12 -47.86
C ILE A 133 8.12 -3.47 -48.58
N MET A 134 8.00 -4.12 -49.74
CA MET A 134 9.05 -4.22 -50.77
C MET A 134 8.48 -3.67 -52.08
N PRO A 135 9.12 -2.71 -52.75
CA PRO A 135 8.72 -2.31 -54.10
C PRO A 135 9.52 -3.07 -55.18
N GLU A 136 8.77 -3.92 -55.89
CA GLU A 136 8.66 -4.09 -57.34
C GLU A 136 9.80 -3.78 -58.33
N ALA A 137 10.01 -4.80 -59.16
CA ALA A 137 10.35 -4.88 -60.58
C ALA A 137 10.74 -3.62 -61.39
N VAL A 138 11.96 -3.73 -61.92
CA VAL A 138 12.48 -3.43 -63.27
C VAL A 138 11.44 -3.05 -64.36
N PHE A 139 11.60 -1.85 -64.92
CA PHE A 139 11.16 -1.46 -66.26
C PHE A 139 12.34 -1.53 -67.25
N PRO A 140 12.11 -1.83 -68.55
CA PRO A 140 13.17 -1.94 -69.55
C PRO A 140 13.50 -0.58 -70.18
N GLY A 141 14.80 -0.31 -70.36
CA GLY A 141 15.27 0.67 -71.34
C GLY A 141 15.98 1.91 -70.80
N VAL A 142 17.18 1.75 -70.24
CA VAL A 142 18.29 2.73 -70.31
C VAL A 142 19.60 1.99 -69.99
N PRO A 143 20.75 2.34 -70.60
CA PRO A 143 21.90 1.45 -70.70
C PRO A 143 22.68 1.35 -69.37
N GLU A 144 23.09 0.12 -69.05
CA GLU A 144 23.90 -0.25 -67.90
C GLU A 144 25.29 0.40 -67.96
N VAL A 145 25.75 0.94 -66.84
CA VAL A 145 27.17 1.16 -66.59
C VAL A 145 27.54 0.35 -65.35
N ASP A 146 28.15 -0.80 -65.61
CA ASP A 146 28.65 -1.74 -64.62
C ASP A 146 29.98 -1.26 -64.03
N MET A 147 30.06 -1.26 -62.70
CA MET A 147 31.30 -1.25 -61.93
C MET A 147 31.13 -2.39 -60.93
N SER A 148 31.71 -3.57 -61.12
CA SER A 148 33.16 -3.78 -60.96
C SER A 148 33.55 -5.24 -61.18
N ALA A 149 34.53 -5.50 -62.06
CA ALA A 149 35.54 -6.56 -61.88
C ALA A 149 36.76 -6.34 -62.81
N SER A 150 37.92 -6.16 -62.17
CA SER A 150 39.30 -6.47 -62.57
C SER A 150 39.76 -6.32 -64.03
N ALA A 151 40.77 -5.45 -64.24
CA ALA A 151 42.11 -5.89 -64.70
C ALA A 151 43.13 -4.73 -64.72
N SER A 152 44.20 -4.91 -63.94
CA SER A 152 45.62 -4.63 -64.25
C SER A 152 46.12 -3.26 -64.76
N THR A 153 47.21 -2.83 -64.10
CA THR A 153 48.42 -2.12 -64.59
C THR A 153 48.43 -0.60 -64.78
N GLY A 154 49.46 0.03 -64.16
CA GLY A 154 50.02 1.35 -64.50
C GLY A 154 49.95 2.36 -63.34
N THR A 155 50.96 2.43 -62.47
CA THR A 155 51.94 3.54 -62.42
C THR A 155 51.33 4.94 -62.44
N ASP A 156 51.21 5.58 -61.28
CA ASP A 156 52.05 6.72 -60.89
C ASP A 156 51.49 7.43 -59.64
N GLU A 157 52.43 7.88 -58.81
CA GLU A 157 52.23 8.58 -57.56
C GLU A 157 51.65 9.98 -57.79
N ALA A 158 50.57 10.35 -57.08
CA ALA A 158 50.20 11.74 -56.87
C ALA A 158 49.35 11.88 -55.60
N GLU A 159 50.03 12.20 -54.51
CA GLU A 159 49.44 12.73 -53.28
C GLU A 159 48.77 14.08 -53.58
N VAL A 160 47.44 14.17 -53.44
CA VAL A 160 46.68 15.43 -53.57
C VAL A 160 46.07 15.79 -52.22
N THR A 161 46.71 16.73 -51.54
CA THR A 161 46.12 17.47 -50.42
C THR A 161 45.19 18.57 -50.96
N PRO A 162 44.03 18.83 -50.34
CA PRO A 162 43.17 19.93 -50.78
C PRO A 162 43.73 21.26 -50.27
N ASP A 163 44.30 22.03 -51.20
CA ASP A 163 44.57 23.46 -51.04
C ASP A 163 43.23 24.21 -50.98
N ARG A 164 42.83 24.66 -49.79
CA ARG A 164 41.67 25.53 -49.59
C ARG A 164 42.13 26.85 -49.02
N ASP A 165 42.27 27.81 -49.93
CA ASP A 165 42.67 29.18 -49.70
C ASP A 165 41.64 29.92 -48.82
N GLU A 166 41.90 30.04 -47.51
CA GLU A 166 40.96 30.61 -46.50
C GLU A 166 40.82 32.14 -46.56
N ARG A 167 41.47 32.84 -47.49
CA ARG A 167 41.64 34.30 -47.40
C ARG A 167 40.59 35.17 -48.11
N ARG A 168 39.37 34.68 -48.35
CA ARG A 168 38.33 35.51 -49.01
C ARG A 168 36.94 35.54 -48.37
N ILE A 169 36.81 35.24 -47.07
CA ILE A 169 35.55 35.48 -46.34
C ILE A 169 35.80 36.34 -45.09
N ARG A 170 36.30 37.57 -45.29
CA ARG A 170 36.23 38.64 -44.28
C ARG A 170 35.57 39.88 -44.86
N GLY A 171 34.35 39.70 -45.34
CA GLY A 171 33.40 40.79 -45.54
C GLY A 171 32.68 41.05 -44.22
N ARG A 172 33.00 42.16 -43.55
CA ARG A 172 32.40 42.61 -42.29
C ARG A 172 30.90 42.91 -42.48
N ARG A 173 30.05 41.88 -42.37
CA ARG A 173 28.59 42.03 -42.30
C ARG A 173 28.20 42.19 -40.83
N LEU A 174 27.72 43.37 -40.47
CA LEU A 174 27.14 43.64 -39.15
C LEU A 174 26.02 42.62 -38.90
N PRO A 175 26.01 41.92 -37.74
CA PRO A 175 25.17 40.75 -37.53
C PRO A 175 23.73 41.17 -37.27
N LEU A 176 22.88 41.15 -38.30
CA LEU A 176 21.43 41.26 -38.16
C LEU A 176 20.87 40.26 -37.12
N THR A 177 21.55 39.12 -36.94
CA THR A 177 21.26 38.13 -35.89
C THR A 177 21.48 38.67 -34.48
N ALA A 178 22.52 39.49 -34.24
CA ALA A 178 22.75 40.10 -32.93
C ALA A 178 21.71 41.19 -32.64
N ILE A 179 21.27 41.92 -33.67
CA ILE A 179 20.18 42.90 -33.53
C ILE A 179 18.86 42.19 -33.21
N PHE A 180 18.52 41.11 -33.93
CA PHE A 180 17.31 40.33 -33.68
C PHE A 180 17.29 39.71 -32.28
N LEU A 181 18.43 39.17 -31.83
CA LEU A 181 18.57 38.59 -30.49
C LEU A 181 18.49 39.67 -29.41
N GLY A 182 19.08 40.85 -29.65
CA GLY A 182 18.95 42.01 -28.77
C GLY A 182 17.51 42.48 -28.63
N VAL A 183 16.77 42.64 -29.74
CA VAL A 183 15.35 43.06 -29.72
C VAL A 183 14.47 42.03 -29.03
N THR A 184 14.71 40.73 -29.25
CA THR A 184 13.94 39.65 -28.63
C THR A 184 14.14 39.62 -27.11
N LEU A 185 15.39 39.79 -26.64
CA LEU A 185 15.66 39.89 -25.20
C LEU A 185 15.02 41.13 -24.57
N LEU A 186 15.02 42.26 -25.29
CA LEU A 186 14.37 43.50 -24.83
C LEU A 186 12.85 43.32 -24.71
N ALA A 187 12.22 42.64 -25.68
CA ALA A 187 10.80 42.31 -25.64
C ALA A 187 10.47 41.37 -24.47
N ALA A 188 11.26 40.32 -24.24
CA ALA A 188 11.07 39.40 -23.11
C ALA A 188 11.21 40.12 -21.76
N ALA A 189 12.19 41.02 -21.63
CA ALA A 189 12.37 41.84 -20.42
C ALA A 189 11.18 42.80 -20.21
N GLY A 190 10.67 43.42 -21.28
CA GLY A 190 9.48 44.27 -21.23
C GLY A 190 8.22 43.52 -20.80
N ILE A 191 8.00 42.31 -21.34
CA ILE A 191 6.89 41.44 -20.95
C ILE A 191 7.02 41.01 -19.49
N GLY A 192 8.23 40.63 -19.05
CA GLY A 192 8.50 40.26 -17.67
C GLY A 192 8.23 41.40 -16.69
N LEU A 193 8.67 42.62 -17.01
CA LEU A 193 8.40 43.82 -16.19
C LEU A 193 6.91 44.18 -16.17
N TYR A 194 6.22 44.06 -17.30
CA TYR A 194 4.77 44.32 -17.38
C TYR A 194 3.97 43.30 -16.53
N PHE A 195 4.31 42.02 -16.61
CA PHE A 195 3.69 40.99 -15.77
C PHE A 195 3.98 41.21 -14.29
N ALA A 196 5.22 41.55 -13.92
CA ALA A 196 5.59 41.83 -12.52
C ALA A 196 4.84 43.04 -11.94
N ALA A 197 4.53 44.06 -12.77
CA ALA A 197 3.69 45.18 -12.36
C ALA A 197 2.22 44.77 -12.16
N GLN A 198 1.68 43.83 -12.96
CA GLN A 198 0.31 43.33 -12.80
C GLN A 198 0.15 42.36 -11.61
N THR A 199 1.13 41.50 -11.35
CA THR A 199 1.03 40.45 -10.31
C THR A 199 1.28 40.97 -8.90
N GLY A 200 1.58 42.26 -8.72
CA GLY A 200 1.72 42.88 -7.40
C GLY A 200 2.97 42.45 -6.64
N VAL A 201 3.96 41.86 -7.32
CA VAL A 201 5.21 41.34 -6.72
C VAL A 201 6.06 42.45 -6.07
N PHE A 202 5.80 43.72 -6.41
CA PHE A 202 6.48 44.88 -5.82
C PHE A 202 5.69 45.55 -4.67
N LYS A 203 4.51 45.03 -4.29
CA LYS A 203 3.78 45.56 -3.13
C LYS A 203 4.50 45.14 -1.86
N THR A 204 4.75 46.10 -0.98
CA THR A 204 5.38 45.84 0.31
C THR A 204 4.39 45.08 1.22
N PRO A 205 4.86 44.26 2.19
CA PRO A 205 3.97 43.54 3.11
C PRO A 205 3.02 44.47 3.88
N ALA A 206 3.38 45.74 4.07
CA ALA A 206 2.54 46.76 4.69
C ALA A 206 1.38 47.26 3.80
N GLU A 207 1.45 47.12 2.47
CA GLU A 207 0.35 47.47 1.55
C GLU A 207 -0.58 46.29 1.25
N LEU A 208 -0.13 45.06 1.53
CA LEU A 208 -0.95 43.84 1.48
C LEU A 208 -1.75 43.65 2.77
N ASP A 209 -1.35 44.32 3.85
CA ASP A 209 -2.02 44.29 5.14
C ASP A 209 -3.07 45.41 5.24
N THR A 210 -4.18 45.22 4.53
CA THR A 210 -5.38 46.07 4.65
C THR A 210 -6.30 45.63 5.80
N ALA A 211 -5.77 44.94 6.80
CA ALA A 211 -6.51 44.66 8.03
C ALA A 211 -6.52 45.91 8.92
N PRO A 212 -7.63 46.23 9.62
CA PRO A 212 -7.62 47.25 10.66
C PRO A 212 -6.56 46.91 11.72
N PRO A 213 -5.96 47.90 12.40
CA PRO A 213 -4.92 47.63 13.39
C PRO A 213 -5.46 46.69 14.46
N GLN A 214 -5.03 45.44 14.47
CA GLN A 214 -5.18 44.57 15.63
C GLN A 214 -4.08 44.96 16.61
N GLU A 215 -4.48 45.51 17.75
CA GLU A 215 -3.62 45.64 18.92
C GLU A 215 -3.03 44.24 19.23
N PRO A 216 -1.72 44.13 19.51
CA PRO A 216 -1.13 42.84 19.83
C PRO A 216 -1.87 42.25 21.03
N PRO A 217 -2.30 40.98 20.99
CA PRO A 217 -3.07 40.40 22.07
C PRO A 217 -2.18 40.35 23.32
N THR A 218 -2.45 41.23 24.26
CA THR A 218 -2.06 41.02 25.65
C THR A 218 -2.79 39.77 26.11
N VAL A 219 -2.03 38.77 26.56
CA VAL A 219 -2.58 37.60 27.25
C VAL A 219 -3.26 38.10 28.53
N GLY A 220 -4.57 38.28 28.45
CA GLY A 220 -5.44 38.32 29.61
C GLY A 220 -5.69 36.88 30.02
N ASP A 221 -5.43 36.56 31.28
CA ASP A 221 -5.90 35.34 31.93
C ASP A 221 -7.44 35.39 32.00
N ASP A 222 -8.09 35.14 30.87
CA ASP A 222 -9.54 34.96 30.81
C ASP A 222 -9.85 33.47 30.71
N ASP A 223 -10.50 33.02 31.77
CA ASP A 223 -11.00 31.68 32.05
C ASP A 223 -11.92 31.19 30.91
N PHE A 224 -11.33 30.64 29.85
CA PHE A 224 -12.08 30.07 28.73
C PHE A 224 -12.59 28.69 29.11
N THR A 225 -13.85 28.61 29.54
CA THR A 225 -14.60 27.35 29.59
C THR A 225 -15.21 27.12 28.20
N PRO A 226 -14.71 26.20 27.37
CA PRO A 226 -15.33 25.92 26.08
C PRO A 226 -16.72 25.29 26.28
N PRO A 227 -17.74 25.68 25.51
CA PRO A 227 -18.97 24.89 25.41
C PRO A 227 -18.62 23.50 24.86
N ALA A 228 -19.19 22.47 25.47
CA ALA A 228 -18.80 21.07 25.31
C ALA A 228 -19.04 20.44 23.91
N ASP A 229 -19.46 21.21 22.91
CA ASP A 229 -20.11 20.63 21.71
C ASP A 229 -19.49 21.07 20.37
N THR A 230 -18.25 21.58 20.33
CA THR A 230 -17.56 21.82 19.04
C THR A 230 -16.28 21.00 18.96
N ALA A 231 -16.37 19.84 18.33
CA ALA A 231 -15.22 19.01 17.98
C ALA A 231 -14.23 19.85 17.15
N LEU A 232 -12.98 19.91 17.62
CA LEU A 232 -11.87 20.50 16.88
C LEU A 232 -11.68 19.74 15.54
N PRO A 233 -11.25 20.40 14.45
CA PRO A 233 -10.93 19.70 13.21
C PRO A 233 -9.83 18.65 13.46
N LEU A 234 -10.11 17.38 13.13
CA LEU A 234 -9.15 16.28 13.28
C LEU A 234 -7.93 16.51 12.37
N LYS A 235 -6.74 16.25 12.91
CA LYS A 235 -5.50 16.18 12.13
C LYS A 235 -5.46 14.87 11.35
N PRO A 236 -4.96 14.86 10.10
CA PRO A 236 -4.78 13.62 9.35
C PRO A 236 -3.89 12.63 10.13
N GLY A 237 -4.37 11.39 10.32
CA GLY A 237 -3.59 10.30 10.93
C GLY A 237 -3.84 10.05 12.42
N GLU A 238 -4.72 10.80 13.10
CA GLU A 238 -5.18 10.44 14.45
C GLU A 238 -6.45 9.59 14.32
N PRO A 239 -6.49 8.35 14.87
CA PRO A 239 -7.65 7.49 14.73
C PRO A 239 -8.86 8.20 15.33
N ASP A 240 -9.93 8.33 14.56
CA ASP A 240 -11.20 8.91 15.00
C ASP A 240 -11.84 8.02 16.07
N ARG A 241 -11.31 8.07 17.30
CA ARG A 241 -11.79 7.27 18.44
C ARG A 241 -13.20 7.69 18.90
N ALA A 242 -13.77 8.74 18.31
CA ALA A 242 -15.13 9.18 18.61
C ALA A 242 -16.19 8.37 17.86
N ARG A 243 -15.81 7.62 16.81
CA ARG A 243 -16.73 6.71 16.11
C ARG A 243 -16.68 5.30 16.69
N ASP A 244 -17.84 4.67 16.78
CA ASP A 244 -17.98 3.25 17.13
C ASP A 244 -17.56 2.39 15.91
N TRP A 245 -16.30 1.98 15.89
CA TRP A 245 -15.71 1.21 14.79
C TRP A 245 -15.87 -0.29 15.00
N ILE A 246 -16.39 -0.96 13.98
CA ILE A 246 -16.47 -2.42 13.86
C ILE A 246 -15.27 -2.88 13.02
N ASN A 247 -14.43 -3.75 13.60
CA ASN A 247 -13.31 -4.34 12.87
C ASN A 247 -13.81 -5.34 11.81
N VAL A 248 -13.36 -5.18 10.57
CA VAL A 248 -13.64 -6.08 9.44
C VAL A 248 -12.44 -6.97 9.16
N PHE A 249 -11.23 -6.43 9.27
CA PHE A 249 -9.99 -7.18 9.05
C PHE A 249 -8.85 -6.67 9.95
N SER A 250 -8.14 -7.63 10.55
CA SER A 250 -6.87 -7.42 11.24
C SER A 250 -5.84 -8.47 10.81
N PRO A 251 -4.55 -8.13 10.68
CA PRO A 251 -3.46 -9.06 10.39
C PRO A 251 -3.34 -10.25 11.37
N SER A 252 -3.93 -10.14 12.56
CA SER A 252 -4.02 -11.23 13.54
C SER A 252 -4.96 -12.37 13.12
N ASP A 253 -5.88 -12.11 12.20
CA ASP A 253 -6.81 -13.09 11.64
C ASP A 253 -6.78 -13.05 10.10
N PRO A 254 -5.78 -13.69 9.47
CA PRO A 254 -5.65 -13.72 8.01
C PRO A 254 -6.64 -14.68 7.34
N THR A 255 -7.48 -15.40 8.10
CA THR A 255 -8.40 -16.40 7.54
C THR A 255 -9.52 -15.77 6.70
N LEU A 256 -9.78 -14.48 6.93
CA LEU A 256 -10.76 -13.67 6.20
C LEU A 256 -10.20 -13.08 4.89
N VAL A 257 -9.00 -13.49 4.47
CA VAL A 257 -8.32 -12.96 3.28
C VAL A 257 -8.13 -14.06 2.25
N ASN A 258 -8.64 -13.80 1.04
CA ASN A 258 -8.50 -14.69 -0.10
C ASN A 258 -7.67 -14.00 -1.19
N ALA A 259 -6.51 -14.60 -1.52
CA ALA A 259 -5.66 -14.16 -2.62
C ALA A 259 -5.76 -15.15 -3.80
N PRO A 260 -6.13 -14.69 -5.00
CA PRO A 260 -6.10 -15.51 -6.22
C PRO A 260 -4.69 -16.05 -6.53
N SER A 261 -4.59 -17.06 -7.41
CA SER A 261 -3.33 -17.79 -7.68
C SER A 261 -2.18 -16.95 -8.22
N ASP A 262 -2.46 -15.81 -8.86
CA ASP A 262 -1.45 -14.88 -9.35
C ASP A 262 -1.25 -13.66 -8.41
N ALA A 263 -2.03 -13.54 -7.34
CA ALA A 263 -1.86 -12.53 -6.30
C ALA A 263 -1.16 -13.11 -5.06
N LYS A 264 -0.64 -12.23 -4.20
CA LYS A 264 -0.01 -12.63 -2.93
C LYS A 264 -0.53 -11.77 -1.78
N ALA A 265 -0.75 -12.41 -0.64
CA ALA A 265 -1.09 -11.78 0.62
C ALA A 265 -0.26 -12.45 1.72
N GLU A 266 0.62 -11.69 2.37
CA GLU A 266 1.57 -12.22 3.35
C GLU A 266 1.49 -11.39 4.64
N VAL A 267 1.32 -12.05 5.78
CA VAL A 267 1.37 -11.36 7.07
C VAL A 267 2.83 -11.09 7.41
N MET A 268 3.13 -9.83 7.65
CA MET A 268 4.45 -9.33 8.00
C MET A 268 4.37 -8.49 9.29
N GLN A 269 5.52 -8.26 9.90
CA GLN A 269 5.62 -7.42 11.09
C GLN A 269 6.90 -6.59 11.00
N ASP A 270 6.80 -5.31 11.33
CA ASP A 270 7.92 -4.39 11.45
C ASP A 270 7.75 -3.48 12.69
N ASP A 271 8.56 -2.43 12.78
CA ASP A 271 8.51 -1.44 13.86
C ASP A 271 7.16 -0.69 13.95
N SER A 272 6.35 -0.69 12.88
CA SER A 272 5.02 -0.08 12.85
C SER A 272 3.90 -1.02 13.32
N GLY A 273 4.21 -2.30 13.56
CA GLY A 273 3.27 -3.33 13.96
C GLY A 273 3.08 -4.41 12.89
N SER A 274 2.11 -5.30 13.11
CA SER A 274 1.75 -6.33 12.13
C SER A 274 0.92 -5.73 11.00
N PHE A 275 1.13 -6.22 9.78
CA PHE A 275 0.39 -5.83 8.59
C PHE A 275 0.30 -6.98 7.60
N LEU A 276 -0.67 -6.89 6.69
CA LEU A 276 -0.77 -7.77 5.55
C LEU A 276 -0.22 -7.08 4.32
N ARG A 277 0.90 -7.58 3.79
CA ARG A 277 1.42 -7.12 2.51
C ARG A 277 0.66 -7.79 1.38
N ILE A 278 -0.07 -7.00 0.61
CA ILE A 278 -0.80 -7.46 -0.56
C ILE A 278 -0.09 -7.04 -1.86
N ARG A 279 -0.08 -7.95 -2.83
CA ARG A 279 0.45 -7.73 -4.18
C ARG A 279 -0.49 -8.37 -5.19
N SER A 280 -1.15 -7.54 -5.98
CA SER A 280 -1.98 -7.99 -7.09
C SER A 280 -1.14 -8.67 -8.18
N GLY A 281 -1.74 -9.66 -8.84
CA GLY A 281 -1.09 -10.38 -9.93
C GLY A 281 -0.99 -9.58 -11.21
N ALA A 282 -0.21 -10.09 -12.17
CA ALA A 282 -0.02 -9.44 -13.48
C ALA A 282 -1.35 -9.29 -14.26
N SER A 283 -2.34 -10.14 -14.00
CA SER A 283 -3.67 -10.01 -14.58
C SER A 283 -4.44 -8.79 -14.04
N GLY A 284 -4.07 -8.29 -12.86
CA GLY A 284 -4.83 -7.31 -12.08
C GLY A 284 -5.74 -7.92 -11.01
N SER A 285 -5.54 -9.21 -10.66
CA SER A 285 -6.28 -9.89 -9.58
C SER A 285 -6.24 -9.10 -8.28
N ALA A 286 -7.42 -8.79 -7.76
CA ALA A 286 -7.60 -8.15 -6.46
C ALA A 286 -7.57 -9.20 -5.34
N ILE A 287 -7.11 -8.79 -4.16
CA ILE A 287 -7.15 -9.59 -2.94
C ILE A 287 -8.49 -9.28 -2.26
N SER A 288 -9.28 -10.29 -1.94
CA SER A 288 -10.60 -10.12 -1.31
C SER A 288 -10.52 -10.33 0.20
N PHE A 289 -11.13 -9.40 0.91
CA PHE A 289 -11.31 -9.40 2.36
C PHE A 289 -12.77 -9.68 2.67
N ASP A 290 -13.05 -10.71 3.45
CA ASP A 290 -14.40 -11.13 3.77
C ASP A 290 -15.02 -10.18 4.81
N VAL A 291 -16.22 -9.68 4.49
CA VAL A 291 -17.04 -8.88 5.39
C VAL A 291 -18.11 -9.78 5.98
N GLY A 292 -17.95 -10.12 7.26
CA GLY A 292 -18.84 -11.04 7.95
C GLY A 292 -20.31 -10.61 7.87
N GLN A 293 -21.21 -11.59 7.73
CA GLN A 293 -22.65 -11.34 7.65
C GLN A 293 -23.16 -10.54 8.87
N GLY A 294 -22.67 -10.84 10.07
CA GLY A 294 -23.04 -10.10 11.29
C GLY A 294 -22.61 -8.63 11.30
N VAL A 295 -21.60 -8.24 10.51
CA VAL A 295 -21.26 -6.82 10.28
C VAL A 295 -22.30 -6.21 9.35
N LEU A 296 -22.59 -6.86 8.22
CA LEU A 296 -23.58 -6.38 7.24
C LEU A 296 -24.99 -6.25 7.84
N GLU A 297 -25.40 -7.13 8.74
CA GLU A 297 -26.68 -7.05 9.46
C GLU A 297 -26.79 -5.78 10.31
N LYS A 298 -25.68 -5.32 10.89
CA LYS A 298 -25.65 -4.07 11.67
C LYS A 298 -25.71 -2.83 10.78
N LEU A 299 -25.22 -2.94 9.55
CA LEU A 299 -25.17 -1.85 8.57
C LEU A 299 -26.47 -1.74 7.73
N ALA A 300 -27.29 -2.79 7.70
CA ALA A 300 -28.56 -2.81 6.96
C ALA A 300 -29.44 -1.59 7.27
N GLY A 301 -29.88 -0.90 6.22
CA GLY A 301 -30.69 0.32 6.31
C GLY A 301 -29.94 1.57 6.79
N LYS A 302 -28.63 1.50 7.00
CA LYS A 302 -27.82 2.60 7.55
C LYS A 302 -26.83 3.16 6.54
N HIS A 303 -26.29 4.32 6.87
CA HIS A 303 -25.14 4.89 6.19
C HIS A 303 -23.88 4.51 6.95
N ALA A 304 -22.87 3.98 6.27
CA ALA A 304 -21.64 3.54 6.91
C ALA A 304 -20.41 4.08 6.18
N THR A 305 -19.37 4.40 6.94
CA THR A 305 -18.05 4.77 6.44
C THR A 305 -17.10 3.62 6.69
N PHE A 306 -16.52 3.07 5.63
CA PHE A 306 -15.41 2.15 5.71
C PHE A 306 -14.10 2.94 5.72
N ASP A 307 -13.12 2.41 6.45
CA ASP A 307 -11.77 2.96 6.54
C ASP A 307 -10.76 1.83 6.33
N ILE A 308 -9.84 2.05 5.40
CA ILE A 308 -8.72 1.17 5.11
C ILE A 308 -7.46 1.89 5.58
N LEU A 309 -6.79 1.34 6.59
CA LEU A 309 -5.53 1.85 7.09
C LEU A 309 -4.38 1.18 6.34
N ALA A 310 -3.69 1.91 5.47
CA ALA A 310 -2.67 1.33 4.60
C ALA A 310 -1.50 2.28 4.29
N ARG A 311 -0.40 1.71 3.80
CA ARG A 311 0.72 2.45 3.18
C ARG A 311 1.28 1.67 1.99
N SER A 312 2.01 2.35 1.11
CA SER A 312 2.72 1.70 0.02
C SER A 312 3.99 1.02 0.51
N GLU A 313 4.48 0.05 -0.25
CA GLU A 313 5.85 -0.43 -0.09
C GLU A 313 6.85 0.73 -0.19
N GLU A 314 7.95 0.65 0.56
CA GLU A 314 8.92 1.74 0.63
C GLU A 314 9.49 2.08 -0.76
N GLY A 315 9.47 3.38 -1.09
CA GLY A 315 9.95 3.88 -2.38
C GLY A 315 9.06 3.53 -3.58
N LYS A 316 7.89 2.93 -3.36
CA LYS A 316 6.97 2.46 -4.42
C LYS A 316 5.54 2.96 -4.19
N GLU A 317 5.36 4.28 -4.16
CA GLU A 317 4.02 4.87 -4.13
C GLU A 317 3.16 4.34 -5.28
N THR A 318 1.91 4.04 -4.96
CA THR A 318 1.01 3.31 -5.86
C THR A 318 -0.40 3.89 -5.82
N GLN A 319 -1.22 3.48 -6.78
CA GLN A 319 -2.66 3.69 -6.71
C GLN A 319 -3.34 2.35 -6.49
N ILE A 320 -4.23 2.31 -5.51
CA ILE A 320 -5.09 1.14 -5.29
C ILE A 320 -6.46 1.38 -5.89
N SER A 321 -7.13 0.29 -6.26
CA SER A 321 -8.56 0.31 -6.50
C SER A 321 -9.28 -0.61 -5.52
N VAL A 322 -10.39 -0.13 -4.99
CA VAL A 322 -11.26 -0.87 -4.08
C VAL A 322 -12.60 -1.10 -4.78
N ASP A 323 -13.05 -2.35 -4.75
CA ASP A 323 -14.33 -2.81 -5.28
C ASP A 323 -15.01 -3.63 -4.17
N CYS A 324 -16.32 -3.49 -3.99
CA CYS A 324 -17.02 -4.19 -2.92
C CYS A 324 -18.18 -4.99 -3.48
N ASN A 325 -18.44 -6.15 -2.90
CA ASN A 325 -19.62 -6.95 -3.19
C ASN A 325 -20.27 -7.37 -1.88
N PHE A 326 -21.37 -6.71 -1.50
CA PHE A 326 -22.15 -7.02 -0.30
C PHE A 326 -23.41 -7.83 -0.64
N GLY A 327 -23.42 -8.50 -1.80
CA GLY A 327 -24.54 -9.32 -2.27
C GLY A 327 -25.81 -8.50 -2.48
N GLU A 328 -26.88 -8.87 -1.79
CA GLU A 328 -28.20 -8.21 -1.89
C GLU A 328 -28.19 -6.76 -1.38
N LEU A 329 -27.17 -6.39 -0.60
CA LEU A 329 -26.98 -5.04 -0.09
C LEU A 329 -26.30 -4.09 -1.09
N GLY A 330 -25.77 -4.61 -2.21
CA GLY A 330 -25.15 -3.83 -3.27
C GLY A 330 -23.63 -3.78 -3.19
N ASP A 331 -23.05 -2.74 -3.78
CA ASP A 331 -21.61 -2.51 -3.88
C ASP A 331 -21.23 -1.09 -3.40
N CYS A 332 -19.93 -0.79 -3.35
CA CYS A 332 -19.41 0.54 -3.05
C CYS A 332 -19.00 1.31 -4.33
N GLY A 333 -19.29 0.77 -5.51
CA GLY A 333 -18.67 1.15 -6.77
C GLY A 333 -17.15 0.95 -6.78
N ARG A 334 -16.48 1.49 -7.80
CA ARG A 334 -15.02 1.46 -7.89
C ARG A 334 -14.42 2.70 -7.25
N LYS A 335 -13.75 2.55 -6.11
CA LYS A 335 -12.97 3.60 -5.48
C LYS A 335 -11.51 3.50 -5.89
N ARG A 336 -10.81 4.63 -5.91
CA ARG A 336 -9.37 4.70 -6.19
C ARG A 336 -8.70 5.66 -5.24
N TYR A 337 -7.54 5.26 -4.73
CA TYR A 337 -6.76 6.06 -3.80
C TYR A 337 -5.30 6.06 -4.20
N ALA A 338 -4.63 7.21 -4.05
CA ALA A 338 -3.19 7.30 -4.11
C ALA A 338 -2.64 6.92 -2.73
N VAL A 339 -1.90 5.81 -2.67
CA VAL A 339 -1.33 5.30 -1.44
C VAL A 339 0.12 5.74 -1.34
N GLY A 340 0.37 6.60 -0.35
CA GLY A 340 1.70 7.14 -0.06
C GLY A 340 2.54 6.23 0.83
N ARG A 341 3.77 6.67 1.09
CA ARG A 341 4.75 5.95 1.92
C ARG A 341 4.37 5.92 3.41
N GLU A 342 3.66 6.93 3.87
CA GLU A 342 3.20 7.03 5.25
C GLU A 342 1.89 6.29 5.43
N ARG A 343 1.70 5.71 6.62
CA ARG A 343 0.44 5.10 7.01
C ARG A 343 -0.66 6.16 7.03
N ASN A 344 -1.69 5.95 6.22
CA ASN A 344 -2.83 6.84 6.08
C ASN A 344 -4.16 6.07 6.04
N GLU A 345 -5.24 6.80 6.30
CA GLU A 345 -6.62 6.33 6.28
C GLU A 345 -7.26 6.62 4.93
N TYR A 346 -7.91 5.62 4.34
CA TYR A 346 -8.60 5.73 3.04
C TYR A 346 -10.07 5.39 3.22
N LEU A 347 -10.90 6.44 3.27
CA LEU A 347 -12.30 6.31 3.64
C LEU A 347 -13.23 6.27 2.41
N PHE A 348 -14.30 5.48 2.50
CA PHE A 348 -15.43 5.54 1.58
C PHE A 348 -16.75 5.30 2.30
N ASP A 349 -17.77 6.01 1.84
CA ASP A 349 -19.12 5.87 2.35
C ASP A 349 -19.97 4.94 1.48
N VAL A 350 -20.84 4.17 2.13
CA VAL A 350 -21.79 3.26 1.52
C VAL A 350 -23.15 3.43 2.21
N ARG A 351 -24.20 3.63 1.41
CA ARG A 351 -25.58 3.67 1.89
C ARG A 351 -26.23 2.32 1.66
N PHE A 352 -26.49 1.59 2.74
CA PHE A 352 -27.06 0.26 2.68
C PHE A 352 -28.60 0.32 2.57
N PRO A 353 -29.21 -0.52 1.72
CA PRO A 353 -30.66 -0.66 1.70
C PRO A 353 -31.15 -1.33 3.00
N ASP A 354 -32.39 -1.06 3.39
CA ASP A 354 -33.03 -1.73 4.53
C ASP A 354 -33.51 -3.15 4.13
N LYS A 355 -32.53 -4.05 4.01
CA LYS A 355 -32.70 -5.46 3.67
C LYS A 355 -31.78 -6.31 4.54
N ARG A 356 -32.13 -7.56 4.76
CA ARG A 356 -31.24 -8.50 5.45
C ARG A 356 -30.21 -9.06 4.47
N PRO A 357 -28.91 -9.10 4.81
CA PRO A 357 -27.93 -9.78 3.99
C PRO A 357 -28.20 -11.29 3.97
N GLY A 358 -28.21 -11.89 2.77
CA GLY A 358 -28.34 -13.35 2.60
C GLY A 358 -27.02 -14.12 2.76
N ALA A 359 -25.88 -13.44 2.75
CA ALA A 359 -24.54 -14.01 2.88
C ALA A 359 -23.53 -12.96 3.37
N ALA A 360 -22.30 -13.39 3.65
CA ALA A 360 -21.17 -12.49 3.82
C ALA A 360 -20.86 -11.71 2.53
N GLY A 361 -20.26 -10.55 2.67
CA GLY A 361 -19.77 -9.74 1.55
C GLY A 361 -18.26 -9.80 1.41
N THR A 362 -17.72 -9.07 0.44
CA THR A 362 -16.27 -8.94 0.23
C THR A 362 -15.88 -7.52 -0.13
N ILE A 363 -14.68 -7.13 0.27
CA ILE A 363 -13.98 -5.93 -0.19
C ILE A 363 -12.75 -6.42 -0.95
N ALA A 364 -12.68 -6.15 -2.24
CA ALA A 364 -11.56 -6.51 -3.11
C ALA A 364 -10.64 -5.31 -3.31
N ILE A 365 -9.36 -5.48 -2.95
CA ILE A 365 -8.32 -4.45 -3.11
C ILE A 365 -7.32 -4.90 -4.16
N ASN A 366 -7.16 -4.10 -5.20
CA ASN A 366 -6.02 -4.22 -6.11
C ASN A 366 -4.92 -3.27 -5.66
N SER A 367 -3.73 -3.80 -5.36
CA SER A 367 -2.60 -3.06 -4.80
C SER A 367 -1.88 -2.15 -5.81
N ASP A 368 -2.11 -2.38 -7.11
CA ASP A 368 -1.43 -1.71 -8.19
C ASP A 368 -2.30 -1.63 -9.44
N PHE A 369 -3.06 -0.54 -9.50
CA PHE A 369 -3.92 -0.23 -10.63
C PHE A 369 -3.14 -0.14 -11.96
N ASP A 370 -1.86 0.27 -11.91
CA ASP A 370 -1.00 0.47 -13.09
C ASP A 370 -0.26 -0.81 -13.51
N LYS A 371 -0.45 -1.93 -12.79
CA LYS A 371 0.16 -3.25 -13.07
C LYS A 371 1.69 -3.26 -13.18
N GLN A 372 2.34 -2.43 -12.37
CA GLN A 372 3.80 -2.35 -12.21
C GLN A 372 4.37 -3.32 -11.14
N GLY A 373 3.52 -4.17 -10.56
CA GLY A 373 3.87 -5.08 -9.48
C GLY A 373 4.13 -4.38 -8.14
N LYS A 374 3.49 -3.26 -7.84
CA LYS A 374 3.61 -2.58 -6.54
C LYS A 374 2.80 -3.29 -5.46
N SER A 375 3.29 -3.20 -4.22
CA SER A 375 2.62 -3.78 -3.06
C SER A 375 2.18 -2.72 -2.05
N VAL A 376 1.18 -3.10 -1.26
CA VAL A 376 0.54 -2.25 -0.25
C VAL A 376 0.50 -3.01 1.05
N ASP A 377 0.87 -2.35 2.13
CA ASP A 377 0.79 -2.86 3.49
C ASP A 377 -0.55 -2.42 4.08
N VAL A 378 -1.45 -3.37 4.34
CA VAL A 378 -2.77 -3.14 4.95
C VAL A 378 -2.69 -3.48 6.44
N TYR A 379 -3.02 -2.52 7.29
CA TYR A 379 -2.95 -2.65 8.75
C TYR A 379 -4.28 -3.00 9.39
N GLU A 380 -5.37 -2.45 8.86
CA GLU A 380 -6.72 -2.63 9.40
C GLU A 380 -7.74 -2.27 8.32
N ILE A 381 -8.88 -2.96 8.33
CA ILE A 381 -10.09 -2.50 7.64
C ILE A 381 -11.20 -2.46 8.69
N ARG A 382 -11.86 -1.32 8.82
CA ARG A 382 -12.92 -1.10 9.81
C ARG A 382 -14.08 -0.33 9.21
N VAL A 383 -15.23 -0.40 9.87
CA VAL A 383 -16.44 0.30 9.43
C VAL A 383 -17.15 0.94 10.62
N SER A 384 -17.65 2.16 10.44
CA SER A 384 -18.48 2.86 11.42
C SER A 384 -19.81 3.26 10.79
N ILE A 385 -20.86 3.29 11.60
CA ILE A 385 -22.16 3.82 11.18
C ILE A 385 -22.11 5.34 11.31
N VAL A 386 -22.48 6.04 10.24
CA VAL A 386 -22.64 7.50 10.25
C VAL A 386 -23.99 7.81 10.91
N PRO A 387 -24.03 8.71 11.91
CA PRO A 387 -25.25 9.05 12.64
C PRO A 387 -26.34 9.70 11.79
#